data_AF-A0A1Q7WWY5-F1
#
_entry.id   AF-A0A1Q7WWY5-F1
#
_cell.length_a   1.000
_cell.length_b   1.000
_cell.length_c   1.000
_cell.angle_alpha   90.00
_cell.angle_beta   90.00
_cell.angle_gamma   90.00
#
_symmetry.space_group_name_H-M   'P 1'
#
loop_
_entity.id
_entity.type
_entity.pdbx_description
1 polymer ?
#
loop_
_entity_poly.entity_id
_entity_poly.type
_entity_poly.pdbx_seq_one_letter_code
_entity_poly.pdbx_strand_id
1 'polypeptide(L)'
;MNTYAILRRSGWRSPADLEEAAGRSSKVGDEEMPDDIRWIRSYVLEEGGGSVGTVCIYQATSPEAIRDHAGRADLPVDEIIPIADTVIVRPDPDHAA
;
A
#
# COMPACT_ATOMS: atom_id res chain seq x y z
N MET A 1 -2.92 16.17 3.70
CA MET A 1 -3.07 14.86 3.03
C MET A 1 -4.36 14.22 3.50
N ASN A 2 -5.03 13.48 2.61
CA ASN A 2 -6.19 12.65 2.94
C ASN A 2 -5.75 11.18 3.06
N THR A 3 -6.53 10.37 3.77
CA THR A 3 -6.25 8.93 3.92
C THR A 3 -6.98 8.14 2.83
N TYR A 4 -6.30 7.17 2.25
CA TYR A 4 -6.82 6.31 1.20
C TYR A 4 -6.54 4.83 1.50
N ALA A 5 -7.50 3.97 1.17
CA ALA A 5 -7.27 2.55 1.00
C ALA A 5 -6.95 2.28 -0.47
N ILE A 6 -5.87 1.54 -0.71
CA ILE A 6 -5.44 1.10 -2.04
C ILE A 6 -5.57 -0.41 -2.08
N LEU A 7 -6.43 -0.91 -2.95
CA LEU A 7 -6.53 -2.35 -3.21
C LEU A 7 -5.62 -2.72 -4.38
N ARG A 8 -4.80 -3.76 -4.16
CA ARG A 8 -3.92 -4.34 -5.16
C ARG A 8 -4.16 -5.86 -5.20
N ARG A 9 -4.99 -6.33 -6.14
CA ARG A 9 -5.36 -7.73 -6.31
C ARG A 9 -4.36 -8.44 -7.22
N SER A 10 -4.04 -9.66 -6.84
CA SER A 10 -3.12 -10.60 -7.48
C SER A 10 -1.83 -9.92 -7.94
N GLY A 11 -1.38 -8.97 -7.11
CA GLY A 11 -0.30 -8.06 -7.45
C GLY A 11 1.05 -8.78 -7.54
N TRP A 12 1.19 -9.89 -6.80
CA TRP A 12 2.45 -10.58 -6.64
C TRP A 12 2.28 -12.10 -6.67
N ARG A 13 3.25 -12.79 -7.27
CA ARG A 13 3.21 -14.26 -7.42
C ARG A 13 3.73 -14.98 -6.18
N SER A 14 4.45 -14.25 -5.32
CA SER A 14 5.00 -14.76 -4.07
C SER A 14 5.12 -13.65 -3.02
N PRO A 15 5.25 -13.99 -1.73
CA PRO A 15 5.58 -13.03 -0.69
C PRO A 15 6.91 -12.30 -0.92
N ALA A 16 7.90 -12.95 -1.56
CA ALA A 16 9.19 -12.33 -1.85
C ALA A 16 9.08 -11.23 -2.93
N ASP A 17 8.23 -11.44 -3.94
CA ASP A 17 7.93 -10.43 -4.96
C ASP A 17 7.30 -9.18 -4.31
N LEU A 18 6.42 -9.40 -3.31
CA LEU A 18 5.82 -8.31 -2.52
C LEU A 18 6.87 -7.56 -1.69
N GLU A 19 7.82 -8.26 -1.07
CA GLU A 19 8.89 -7.63 -0.29
C GLU A 19 9.77 -6.72 -1.15
N GLU A 20 10.15 -7.16 -2.36
CA GLU A 20 10.88 -6.32 -3.30
C GLU A 20 10.07 -5.05 -3.67
N ALA A 21 8.79 -5.25 -4.00
CA ALA A 21 7.89 -4.15 -4.34
C ALA A 21 7.68 -3.18 -3.17
N ALA A 22 7.61 -3.68 -1.93
CA ALA A 22 7.55 -2.87 -0.72
C ALA A 22 8.82 -2.02 -0.56
N GLY A 23 10.00 -2.60 -0.82
CA GLY A 23 11.26 -1.87 -0.81
C GLY A 23 11.28 -0.71 -1.81
N ARG A 24 10.84 -0.95 -3.05
CA ARG A 24 10.70 0.11 -4.07
C ARG A 24 9.69 1.17 -3.66
N SER A 25 8.52 0.75 -3.16
CA SER A 25 7.44 1.61 -2.68
C SER A 25 7.91 2.58 -1.59
N SER A 26 8.57 2.05 -0.55
CA SER A 26 9.07 2.86 0.57
C SER A 26 10.12 3.86 0.11
N LYS A 27 11.07 3.43 -0.74
CA LYS A 27 12.10 4.31 -1.27
C LYS A 27 11.50 5.49 -2.03
N VAL A 28 10.59 5.23 -2.97
CA VAL A 28 9.92 6.30 -3.73
C VAL A 28 9.13 7.24 -2.81
N GLY A 29 8.40 6.69 -1.85
CA GLY A 29 7.61 7.49 -0.90
C GLY A 29 8.47 8.38 -0.02
N ASP A 30 9.55 7.84 0.54
CA ASP A 30 10.39 8.53 1.52
C ASP A 30 11.42 9.47 0.88
N GLU A 31 11.97 9.11 -0.29
CA GLU A 31 13.06 9.86 -0.92
C GLU A 31 12.58 10.78 -2.06
N GLU A 32 11.56 10.38 -2.83
CA GLU A 32 11.15 11.11 -4.03
C GLU A 32 9.86 11.92 -3.86
N MET A 33 8.95 11.46 -2.99
CA MET A 33 7.63 12.06 -2.81
C MET A 33 7.22 12.30 -1.33
N PRO A 34 8.14 12.69 -0.42
CA PRO A 34 7.86 12.73 1.02
C PRO A 34 6.77 13.74 1.42
N ASP A 35 6.58 14.80 0.63
CA ASP A 35 5.56 15.83 0.87
C ASP A 35 4.18 15.45 0.28
N ASP A 36 4.14 14.46 -0.62
CA ASP A 36 2.96 14.12 -1.41
C ASP A 36 2.29 12.82 -0.97
N ILE A 37 3.07 11.85 -0.48
CA ILE A 37 2.58 10.53 -0.14
C ILE A 37 3.32 9.91 1.04
N ARG A 38 2.58 9.19 1.88
CA ARG A 38 3.13 8.44 3.00
C ARG A 38 2.42 7.11 3.14
N TRP A 39 3.20 6.02 3.14
CA TRP A 39 2.68 4.70 3.45
C TRP A 39 2.49 4.56 4.97
N ILE A 40 1.30 4.14 5.41
CA ILE A 40 0.96 4.00 6.83
C ILE A 40 1.04 2.55 7.27
N ARG A 41 0.42 1.64 6.52
CA ARG A 41 0.42 0.18 6.78
C ARG A 41 -0.17 -0.57 5.60
N SER A 42 0.01 -1.89 5.57
CA SER A 42 -0.71 -2.78 4.66
C SER A 42 -1.12 -4.07 5.33
N TYR A 43 -2.25 -4.61 4.88
CA TYR A 43 -2.65 -5.99 5.14
C TYR A 43 -2.40 -6.80 3.88
N VAL A 44 -1.64 -7.89 4.02
CA VAL A 44 -1.39 -8.83 2.93
C VAL A 44 -2.59 -9.78 2.83
N LEU A 45 -3.10 -9.95 1.61
CA LEU A 45 -4.24 -10.78 1.29
C LEU A 45 -3.75 -12.12 0.74
N GLU A 46 -4.28 -13.23 1.25
CA GLU A 46 -4.16 -14.53 0.63
C GLU A 46 -5.18 -14.63 -0.51
N GLU A 47 -4.71 -14.82 -1.75
CA GLU A 47 -5.59 -14.88 -2.93
C GLU A 47 -5.49 -16.22 -3.67
N GLY A 48 -4.88 -17.22 -3.03
CA GLY A 48 -4.76 -18.58 -3.52
C GLY A 48 -3.57 -18.80 -4.46
N GLY A 49 -3.19 -20.07 -4.62
CA GLY A 49 -2.11 -20.46 -5.53
C GLY A 49 -0.72 -19.90 -5.18
N GLY A 50 -0.51 -19.41 -3.95
CA GLY A 50 0.72 -18.74 -3.53
C GLY A 50 0.81 -17.26 -3.91
N SER A 51 -0.17 -16.74 -4.65
CA SER A 51 -0.28 -15.32 -4.97
C SER A 51 -0.79 -14.52 -3.77
N VAL A 52 -0.35 -13.26 -3.70
CA VAL A 52 -0.77 -12.33 -2.67
C VAL A 52 -1.23 -11.01 -3.28
N GLY A 53 -2.18 -10.40 -2.60
CA GLY A 53 -2.62 -9.03 -2.83
C GLY A 53 -2.39 -8.18 -1.57
N THR A 54 -2.79 -6.91 -1.61
CA THR A 54 -2.72 -6.03 -0.43
C THR A 54 -3.89 -5.08 -0.35
N VAL A 55 -4.31 -4.76 0.87
CA VAL A 55 -4.98 -3.50 1.19
C VAL A 55 -3.97 -2.59 1.87
N CYS A 56 -3.55 -1.53 1.19
CA CYS A 56 -2.62 -0.56 1.75
C CYS A 56 -3.34 0.70 2.21
N ILE A 57 -2.92 1.24 3.35
CA ILE A 57 -3.38 2.53 3.85
C ILE A 57 -2.28 3.56 3.61
N TYR A 58 -2.62 4.60 2.86
CA TYR A 58 -1.73 5.70 2.56
C TYR A 58 -2.35 7.03 2.96
N GLN A 59 -1.50 7.99 3.34
CA GLN A 59 -1.85 9.40 3.27
C GLN A 59 -1.29 9.97 1.96
N ALA A 60 -2.08 10.77 1.26
CA ALA A 60 -1.64 11.43 0.04
C ALA A 60 -2.27 12.81 -0.14
N THR A 61 -1.63 13.68 -0.92
CA THR A 61 -2.20 14.98 -1.31
C THR A 61 -3.40 14.82 -2.24
N SER A 62 -3.42 13.80 -3.09
CA SER A 62 -4.57 13.43 -3.93
C SER A 62 -4.50 11.97 -4.44
N PRO A 63 -5.57 11.45 -5.08
CA PRO A 63 -5.52 10.16 -5.79
C PRO A 63 -4.49 10.13 -6.93
N GLU A 64 -4.17 11.28 -7.52
CA GLU A 64 -3.16 11.40 -8.57
C GLU A 64 -1.74 11.21 -8.01
N ALA A 65 -1.45 11.73 -6.81
CA ALA A 65 -0.18 11.47 -6.12
C ALA A 65 0.02 9.97 -5.84
N ILE A 66 -1.06 9.25 -5.52
CA ILE A 66 -1.02 7.77 -5.36
C ILE A 66 -0.67 7.08 -6.68
N ARG A 67 -1.25 7.54 -7.81
CA ARG A 67 -0.93 6.96 -9.12
C ARG A 67 0.49 7.27 -9.56
N ASP A 68 0.99 8.48 -9.30
CA ASP A 68 2.38 8.84 -9.60
C ASP A 68 3.35 7.98 -8.78
N HIS A 69 3.14 7.88 -7.46
CA HIS A 69 3.92 6.99 -6.60
C HIS A 69 3.92 5.55 -7.10
N ALA A 70 2.74 5.00 -7.41
CA ALA A 70 2.62 3.64 -7.91
C ALA A 70 3.30 3.45 -9.27
N GLY A 71 3.25 4.43 -10.17
CA GLY A 71 3.94 4.41 -11.45
C GLY A 71 5.46 4.40 -11.29
N ARG A 72 6.00 5.23 -10.39
CA ARG A 72 7.44 5.29 -10.09
C ARG A 72 7.96 4.02 -9.43
N ALA A 73 7.17 3.42 -8.55
CA ALA A 73 7.53 2.20 -7.82
C ALA A 73 7.18 0.90 -8.56
N ASP A 74 6.58 0.99 -9.76
CA ASP A 74 6.10 -0.14 -10.57
C ASP A 74 5.16 -1.05 -9.75
N LEU A 75 4.06 -0.47 -9.29
CA LEU A 75 3.07 -1.13 -8.43
C LEU A 75 1.66 -1.09 -9.05
N PRO A 76 0.89 -2.19 -9.00
CA PRO A 76 -0.48 -2.24 -9.55
C PRO A 76 -1.48 -1.49 -8.66
N VAL A 77 -2.38 -0.68 -9.23
CA VAL A 77 -3.43 0.04 -8.47
C VAL A 77 -4.80 -0.28 -9.06
N ASP A 78 -5.55 -1.17 -8.41
CA ASP A 78 -6.90 -1.53 -8.87
C ASP A 78 -7.94 -0.53 -8.40
N GLU A 79 -7.86 -0.14 -7.13
CA GLU A 79 -8.80 0.81 -6.52
C GLU A 79 -8.07 1.80 -5.61
N ILE A 80 -8.53 3.06 -5.64
CA ILE A 80 -8.13 4.12 -4.71
C ILE A 80 -9.41 4.64 -4.05
N ILE A 81 -9.59 4.33 -2.77
CA ILE A 81 -10.81 4.62 -2.04
C ILE A 81 -10.50 5.67 -0.97
N PRO A 82 -11.14 6.86 -0.99
CA PRO A 82 -10.98 7.84 0.07
C PRO A 82 -11.59 7.30 1.38
N ILE A 83 -10.82 7.35 2.46
CA ILE A 83 -11.28 6.96 3.79
C ILE A 83 -11.88 8.18 4.48
N ALA A 84 -13.15 8.07 4.88
CA ALA A 84 -13.85 9.14 5.59
C ALA A 84 -13.43 9.24 7.06
N ASP A 85 -13.20 8.10 7.74
CA ASP A 85 -12.78 8.04 9.15
C ASP A 85 -12.13 6.67 9.47
N THR A 86 -11.40 6.58 10.59
CA THR A 86 -10.77 5.34 11.07
C THR A 86 -11.27 4.96 12.46
N VAL A 87 -11.99 3.85 12.56
CA VAL A 87 -12.44 3.27 13.84
C VAL A 87 -11.47 2.16 14.26
N ILE A 88 -10.75 2.38 15.36
CA ILE A 88 -9.82 1.39 15.94
C ILE A 88 -10.46 0.79 17.20
N VAL A 89 -10.93 -0.46 17.11
CA VAL A 89 -11.45 -1.19 18.28
C VAL A 89 -10.31 -1.88 19.03
N ARG A 90 -9.32 -2.41 18.31
CA ARG A 90 -8.08 -3.01 18.82
C ARG A 90 -6.95 -2.73 17.82
N PRO A 91 -5.69 -2.65 18.28
CA PRO A 91 -4.55 -2.56 17.38
C PRO A 91 -4.41 -3.83 16.55
N ASP A 92 -3.59 -3.75 15.51
CA ASP A 92 -3.15 -4.91 14.76
C ASP A 92 -2.40 -5.89 15.70
N PRO A 93 -2.49 -7.22 15.47
CA PRO A 93 -1.71 -8.18 16.25
C PRO A 93 -0.22 -7.89 16.13
N ASP A 94 0.54 -8.16 17.21
CA ASP A 94 2.00 -8.10 17.13
C ASP A 94 2.47 -9.11 16.08
N HIS A 95 3.30 -8.65 15.14
CA HIS A 95 3.99 -9.55 14.22
C HIS A 95 4.91 -10.45 15.07
N ALA A 96 4.61 -11.74 15.14
CA ALA A 96 5.53 -12.70 15.71
C ALA A 96 6.84 -12.61 14.91
N ALA A 97 7.93 -12.30 15.61
CA ALA A 97 9.28 -12.20 15.04
C ALA A 97 9.76 -13.52 14.43
#